data_AF-Q2PXW5-F1
#
_entry.id   AF-Q2PXW5-F1
#
_cell.length_a   1.000
_cell.length_b   1.000
_cell.length_c   1.000
_cell.angle_alpha   90.00
_cell.angle_beta   90.00
_cell.angle_gamma   90.00
#
_symmetry.space_group_name_H-M   'P 1'
#
loop_
_entity.id
_entity.type
_entity.pdbx_description
1 polymer ?
#
loop_
_entity_poly.entity_id
_entity_poly.type
_entity_poly.pdbx_seq_one_letter_code
_entity_poly.pdbx_strand_id
1 'polypeptide(L)' 'GCTIFKGNLLINIRRGNNIASELENFMGLIEVVTGYVKIRHSHALVSLSFLKNLRQILGEEQLEGNYSFYVLDNQNLQ' A
#
# COMPACT_ATOMS: atom_id res chain seq x y z
N GLY A 1 -6.71 -19.31 3.94
CA GLY A 1 -7.06 -19.03 2.54
C GLY A 1 -6.31 -17.78 2.12
N CYS A 2 -5.80 -17.72 0.89
CA CYS A 2 -5.09 -16.54 0.40
C CYS A 2 -6.07 -15.35 0.29
N THR A 3 -5.71 -14.20 0.85
CA THR A 3 -6.53 -12.99 0.75
C THR A 3 -6.09 -12.17 -0.46
N ILE A 4 -6.90 -12.18 -1.51
CA ILE A 4 -6.62 -11.51 -2.78
C ILE A 4 -7.43 -10.23 -2.88
N PHE A 5 -6.77 -9.10 -3.05
CA PHE A 5 -7.37 -7.81 -3.38
C PHE A 5 -7.47 -7.64 -4.90
N LYS A 6 -8.71 -7.59 -5.41
CA LYS A 6 -9.02 -7.38 -6.83
C LYS A 6 -9.15 -5.89 -7.13
N GLY A 7 -8.07 -5.25 -7.58
CA GLY A 7 -8.00 -3.83 -7.90
C GLY A 7 -6.65 -3.21 -7.56
N ASN A 8 -6.62 -1.87 -7.59
CA ASN A 8 -5.45 -1.05 -7.27
C ASN A 8 -5.54 -0.49 -5.84
N LEU A 9 -4.41 -0.37 -5.16
CA LEU A 9 -4.32 0.33 -3.87
C LEU A 9 -3.74 1.72 -4.07
N LEU A 10 -4.45 2.76 -3.62
CA LEU A 10 -3.96 4.13 -3.56
C LEU A 10 -3.97 4.64 -2.12
N ILE A 11 -2.78 4.88 -1.58
CA ILE A 11 -2.55 5.31 -0.21
C ILE A 11 -2.06 6.76 -0.22
N ASN A 12 -2.81 7.63 0.46
CA ASN A 12 -2.54 9.07 0.54
C ASN A 12 -2.94 9.61 1.91
N ILE A 13 -2.09 9.42 2.91
CA ILE A 13 -2.38 9.70 4.32
C ILE A 13 -1.46 10.81 4.84
N ARG A 14 -1.95 12.05 4.76
CA ARG A 14 -1.18 13.25 5.15
C ARG A 14 -1.05 13.44 6.66
N ARG A 15 -2.05 13.01 7.43
CA ARG A 15 -2.16 13.21 8.89
C ARG A 15 -2.90 12.03 9.53
N GLY A 16 -2.64 11.82 10.82
CA GLY A 16 -3.33 10.86 11.66
C GLY A 16 -2.40 10.31 12.74
N ASN A 17 -2.97 9.89 13.87
CA ASN A 17 -2.23 9.29 14.99
C ASN A 17 -2.48 7.77 14.99
N ASN A 18 -1.46 6.96 15.30
CA ASN A 18 -1.57 5.50 15.39
C ASN A 18 -2.11 4.80 14.13
N ILE A 19 -1.98 5.43 12.96
CA ILE A 19 -2.60 4.96 11.72
C ILE A 19 -2.06 3.61 11.27
N ALA A 20 -0.81 3.26 11.63
CA ALA A 20 -0.20 2.00 11.26
C ALA A 20 -0.98 0.79 11.82
N SER A 21 -1.41 0.85 13.08
CA SER A 21 -2.19 -0.24 13.69
C SER A 21 -3.59 -0.35 13.10
N GLU A 22 -4.23 0.78 12.81
CA GLU A 22 -5.54 0.78 12.13
C GLU A 22 -5.43 0.19 10.72
N LEU A 23 -4.43 0.60 9.93
CA LEU A 23 -4.19 0.03 8.61
C LEU A 23 -3.85 -1.46 8.68
N GLU A 24 -3.05 -1.90 9.65
CA GLU A 24 -2.71 -3.32 9.81
C GLU A 24 -3.96 -4.16 10.10
N ASN A 25 -4.90 -3.65 10.89
CA ASN A 25 -6.17 -4.34 11.16
C ASN A 25 -7.01 -4.56 9.89
N PHE A 26 -6.99 -3.62 8.94
CA PHE A 26 -7.78 -3.73 7.70
C PHE A 26 -7.02 -4.38 6.54
N MET A 27 -5.70 -4.15 6.45
CA MET A 27 -4.88 -4.49 5.28
C MET A 27 -3.86 -5.58 5.58
N GLY A 28 -3.61 -5.92 6.85
CA GLY A 28 -2.56 -6.85 7.26
C GLY A 28 -2.76 -8.28 6.78
N LEU A 29 -3.99 -8.66 6.42
CA LEU A 29 -4.30 -9.97 5.85
C LEU A 29 -4.13 -10.05 4.33
N ILE A 30 -4.03 -8.91 3.62
CA ILE A 30 -3.88 -8.89 2.16
C ILE A 30 -2.57 -9.58 1.79
N GLU A 31 -2.64 -10.62 0.95
CA GLU A 31 -1.48 -11.37 0.47
C GLU A 31 -1.12 -11.01 -0.97
N VAL A 32 -2.14 -10.71 -1.79
CA VAL A 32 -1.97 -10.42 -3.22
C VAL A 32 -2.79 -9.19 -3.59
N VAL A 33 -2.18 -8.27 -4.34
CA VAL A 33 -2.87 -7.18 -5.05
C VAL A 33 -2.77 -7.46 -6.54
N THR A 34 -3.90 -7.50 -7.22
CA THR A 34 -3.97 -7.78 -8.67
C THR A 34 -3.51 -6.59 -9.52
N GLY A 35 -3.84 -5.37 -9.11
CA GLY A 35 -3.45 -4.15 -9.79
C GLY A 35 -2.10 -3.58 -9.33
N TYR A 36 -1.99 -2.26 -9.30
CA TYR A 36 -0.83 -1.55 -8.76
C TYR A 36 -1.03 -1.11 -7.30
N VAL A 37 0.07 -0.81 -6.62
CA VAL A 37 0.09 -0.14 -5.30
C VAL A 37 0.79 1.21 -5.44
N LYS A 38 0.08 2.29 -5.09
CA LYS A 38 0.57 3.67 -5.13
C LYS A 38 0.52 4.31 -3.75
N ILE A 39 1.65 4.79 -3.26
CA ILE A 39 1.78 5.46 -1.96
C ILE A 39 2.34 6.86 -2.20
N ARG A 40 1.52 7.89 -2.00
CA ARG A 40 1.92 9.28 -2.25
C ARG A 40 1.50 10.23 -1.15
N HIS A 41 2.27 11.29 -0.92
CA HIS A 41 1.96 12.35 0.06
C HIS A 41 1.58 11.80 1.45
N SER A 42 2.11 10.64 1.82
CA SER A 42 1.70 9.91 3.03
C SER A 42 2.67 10.18 4.18
N HIS A 43 2.77 11.44 4.61
CA HIS A 43 3.70 11.86 5.66
C HIS A 43 3.41 11.24 7.03
N ALA A 44 2.20 10.74 7.28
CA ALA A 44 1.90 10.01 8.52
C ALA A 44 2.48 8.59 8.54
N LEU A 45 2.96 8.08 7.39
CA LEU A 45 3.57 6.76 7.30
C LEU A 45 5.06 6.83 7.56
N VAL A 46 5.52 6.01 8.52
CA VAL A 46 6.94 5.77 8.81
C VAL A 46 7.41 4.44 8.23
N SER A 47 6.50 3.48 8.03
CA SER A 47 6.78 2.15 7.47
C SER A 47 5.58 1.64 6.66
N LEU A 48 5.81 0.63 5.81
CA LEU A 48 4.79 -0.14 5.10
C LEU A 48 4.43 -1.47 5.80
N SER A 49 4.86 -1.66 7.04
CA SER A 49 4.65 -2.90 7.82
C SER A 49 3.18 -3.30 8.00
N PHE A 50 2.25 -2.37 7.82
CA PHE A 50 0.81 -2.64 7.86
C PHE A 50 0.33 -3.54 6.71
N LEU A 51 1.08 -3.62 5.59
CA LEU A 51 0.89 -4.62 4.53
C LEU A 51 1.58 -5.95 4.88
N LYS A 52 1.35 -6.42 6.11
CA LYS A 52 2.11 -7.47 6.79
C LYS A 52 2.26 -8.76 5.98
N ASN A 53 1.19 -9.19 5.32
CA ASN A 53 1.16 -10.43 4.56
C ASN A 53 1.33 -10.24 3.05
N LEU A 54 1.49 -8.99 2.57
CA LEU A 54 1.56 -8.73 1.13
C LEU A 54 2.82 -9.36 0.55
N ARG A 55 2.64 -10.28 -0.40
CA ARG A 55 3.72 -11.04 -1.04
C ARG A 55 3.77 -10.81 -2.56
N GLN A 56 2.66 -10.41 -3.17
CA GLN A 56 2.57 -10.27 -4.62
C GLN A 56 1.77 -9.03 -5.04
N ILE A 57 2.28 -8.34 -6.04
CA ILE A 57 1.59 -7.28 -6.79
C ILE A 57 1.64 -7.71 -8.26
N LEU A 58 0.49 -8.05 -8.85
CA LEU A 58 0.44 -8.70 -10.16
C LEU A 58 0.57 -7.69 -11.32
N GLY A 59 0.12 -6.45 -11.13
CA GLY A 59 0.20 -5.41 -12.15
C GLY A 59 -0.67 -5.68 -13.38
N GLU A 60 -1.87 -6.24 -13.20
CA GLU A 60 -2.90 -6.34 -14.25
C GLU A 60 -3.29 -4.97 -14.82
N GLU A 61 -3.35 -3.96 -13.93
CA GLU A 61 -3.36 -2.55 -14.26
C GLU A 61 -2.11 -1.89 -13.69
N GLN A 62 -1.51 -0.96 -14.43
CA GLN A 62 -0.26 -0.28 -14.06
C GLN A 62 -0.42 1.22 -14.25
N LEU A 63 0.36 1.99 -13.50
CA LEU A 63 0.47 3.43 -13.74
C LEU A 63 1.20 3.69 -15.06
N GLU A 64 1.01 4.89 -15.62
CA GLU A 64 1.78 5.36 -16.77
C GLU A 64 3.29 5.19 -16.52
N GLY A 65 3.99 4.62 -17.50
CA GLY A 65 5.38 4.18 -17.35
C GLY A 65 5.54 2.73 -16.86
N ASN A 66 4.46 1.95 -16.84
CA ASN A 66 4.45 0.52 -16.50
C ASN A 66 4.91 0.22 -15.05
N TYR A 67 4.46 1.05 -14.11
CA TYR A 67 4.75 0.86 -12.68
C TYR A 67 3.62 0.11 -11.97
N SER A 68 3.93 -1.07 -11.42
CA SER A 68 3.05 -1.82 -10.51
C SER A 68 3.22 -1.42 -9.04
N PHE A 69 4.34 -0.79 -8.68
CA PHE A 69 4.60 -0.23 -7.36
C PHE A 69 5.17 1.19 -7.50
N TYR A 70 4.55 2.16 -6.84
CA TYR A 70 4.92 3.57 -6.98
C TYR A 70 4.87 4.30 -5.64
N VAL A 71 6.00 4.89 -5.25
CA VAL A 71 6.17 5.61 -3.98
C VAL A 71 6.72 7.01 -4.28
N LEU A 72 6.01 8.06 -3.86
CA LEU A 72 6.42 9.45 -4.12
C LEU A 72 6.06 10.38 -2.95
N ASP A 73 7.00 11.21 -2.52
CA ASP A 73 6.80 12.27 -1.52
C ASP A 73 6.21 11.75 -0.18
N ASN A 74 6.89 10.77 0.41
CA ASN A 74 6.55 10.22 1.73
C ASN A 74 7.66 10.57 2.71
N GLN A 75 7.67 11.82 3.17
CA GLN A 75 8.79 12.45 3.91
C GLN A 75 9.30 11.66 5.13
N ASN A 76 8.43 10.94 5.83
CA ASN A 76 8.78 10.24 7.06
C ASN A 76 8.98 8.73 6.85
N LEU A 77 8.84 8.22 5.62
CA LEU A 77 8.98 6.79 5.31
C LEU A 77 10.47 6.39 5.38
N GLN A 78 10.79 5.35 6.16
CA GLN A 78 12.16 4.85 6.40
C GLN A 78 12.36 3.43 5.85
#